data_AF-A0A0B2UZK7-F1
#
_entry.id   AF-A0A0B2UZK7-F1
#
_cell.length_a   1.000
_cell.length_b   1.000
_cell.length_c   1.000
_cell.angle_alpha   90.00
_cell.angle_beta   90.00
_cell.angle_gamma   90.00
#
_symmetry.space_group_name_H-M   'P 1'
#
loop_
_entity.id
_entity.type
_entity.pdbx_description
1 polymer ?
#
loop_
_entity_poly.entity_id
_entity_poly.type
_entity_poly.pdbx_seq_one_letter_code
_entity_poly.pdbx_strand_id
1 'polypeptide(L)'
;MALALRCAPFGQRPVVDFCCFLRLVSPSTSNAQHIHQSAFTCNKLIDYDEQLQNAYKVLNLDEGASIEQLKDRFVALAKQYHPDMSKNLDGSAEKFREVRDAYHFIVRHTQQEEKQSELNGFYEDVVSGIRHTAPQHRQYLEYEGVGVGNPFHRQKQYQQHRAAKASENTYEYLVDKRKKQLEEELKMDNKSLPDAKREHFYSVKKKKTTNAIERLVEDMILQSMKQGDFDNLKGMGRPLKKEEVNPYIDDMEYKLNKVLINNGFAPPWVMKEVELRAAICELRNEIRYEYARYILCKENDFKEQISVKDAEQRWNLTIERMEHSIANINKQIRDYNLIAPSLNCHFFNLSPKTELNNAIAEVTADGRDKGSRWFERAYSSLSTLKSEMHSENESLLSQFIKGFIALKNL
;
A
#
# COMPACT_ATOMS: atom_id res chain seq x y z
N MET A 1 -6.84 4.00 71.72
CA MET A 1 -7.68 2.79 71.83
C MET A 1 -8.39 2.65 70.48
N ALA A 2 -7.96 1.76 69.58
CA ALA A 2 -8.39 0.34 69.48
C ALA A 2 -9.93 0.22 69.37
N LEU A 3 -10.62 -0.46 68.45
CA LEU A 3 -10.41 -1.54 67.47
C LEU A 3 -11.66 -1.47 66.54
N ALA A 4 -11.57 -1.57 65.21
CA ALA A 4 -11.65 -2.77 64.37
C ALA A 4 -13.04 -3.45 64.21
N LEU A 5 -13.40 -3.66 62.92
CA LEU A 5 -13.99 -4.86 62.27
C LEU A 5 -15.49 -4.98 61.89
N ARG A 6 -15.66 -5.37 60.60
CA ARG A 6 -16.66 -6.27 59.94
C ARG A 6 -18.07 -5.72 59.66
N CYS A 7 -18.84 -6.15 58.64
CA CYS A 7 -18.67 -6.71 57.29
C CYS A 7 -20.11 -6.92 56.73
N ALA A 8 -20.38 -6.48 55.48
CA ALA A 8 -21.32 -7.04 54.47
C ALA A 8 -22.87 -7.10 54.73
N PRO A 9 -23.75 -7.35 53.72
CA PRO A 9 -23.71 -7.05 52.27
C PRO A 9 -25.02 -6.46 51.67
N PHE A 10 -24.93 -6.15 50.38
CA PHE A 10 -25.90 -5.71 49.36
C PHE A 10 -27.12 -6.64 49.16
N GLY A 11 -28.25 -6.06 48.68
CA GLY A 11 -29.28 -6.83 47.97
C GLY A 11 -30.63 -6.17 47.69
N GLN A 12 -30.69 -5.01 47.01
CA GLN A 12 -31.90 -4.57 46.28
C GLN A 12 -31.48 -3.77 45.03
N ARG A 13 -31.81 -4.27 43.82
CA ARG A 13 -31.70 -3.53 42.56
C ARG A 13 -33.01 -2.74 42.34
N PRO A 14 -32.98 -1.43 42.05
CA PRO A 14 -34.11 -0.75 41.43
C PRO A 14 -34.02 -0.83 39.91
N VAL A 15 -35.20 -0.91 39.30
CA VAL A 15 -35.49 -0.84 37.86
C VAL A 15 -35.02 0.52 37.33
N VAL A 16 -34.27 0.54 36.23
CA VAL A 16 -33.92 1.77 35.51
C VAL A 16 -34.55 1.75 34.12
N ASP A 17 -35.61 2.55 33.99
CA ASP A 17 -36.23 2.97 32.73
C ASP A 17 -35.19 3.64 31.82
N PHE A 18 -34.82 2.94 30.74
CA PHE A 18 -33.90 3.44 29.72
C PHE A 18 -34.68 3.89 28.48
N CYS A 19 -35.54 4.91 28.60
CA CYS A 19 -36.29 5.43 27.44
C CYS A 19 -36.28 6.96 27.26
N CYS A 20 -35.33 7.69 27.85
CA CYS A 20 -35.34 9.17 27.78
C CYS A 20 -34.09 9.87 27.27
N PHE A 21 -33.17 9.20 26.57
CA PHE A 21 -32.05 9.89 25.91
C PHE A 21 -32.11 9.70 24.40
N LEU A 22 -32.80 10.61 23.71
CA LEU A 22 -32.50 11.12 22.37
C LEU A 22 -33.73 11.86 21.82
N ARG A 23 -33.96 13.08 22.33
CA ARG A 23 -34.75 14.09 21.62
C ARG A 23 -33.93 15.37 21.65
N LEU A 24 -33.40 15.75 20.48
CA LEU A 24 -32.90 17.05 20.03
C LEU A 24 -31.66 16.90 19.15
N VAL A 25 -31.86 16.53 17.88
CA VAL A 25 -30.96 16.92 16.79
C VAL A 25 -31.82 17.26 15.56
N SER A 26 -31.75 18.50 15.11
CA SER A 26 -32.40 19.03 13.91
C SER A 26 -31.77 18.44 12.63
N PRO A 27 -32.49 18.38 11.50
CA PRO A 27 -32.09 17.57 10.36
C PRO A 27 -31.12 18.33 9.44
N SER A 28 -29.89 17.84 9.32
CA SER A 28 -29.07 18.11 8.13
C SER A 28 -29.11 16.87 7.23
N THR A 29 -29.43 17.13 5.98
CA THR A 29 -29.71 16.14 4.92
C THR A 29 -28.45 15.37 4.53
N SER A 30 -28.31 14.12 4.98
CA SER A 30 -27.68 13.01 4.23
C SER A 30 -27.59 11.69 5.02
N ASN A 31 -28.65 11.20 5.67
CA ASN A 31 -28.58 9.85 6.28
C ASN A 31 -29.93 9.16 6.44
N ALA A 32 -30.71 9.09 5.35
CA ALA A 32 -32.03 8.44 5.35
C ALA A 32 -31.97 6.89 5.33
N GLN A 33 -30.81 6.27 5.12
CA GLN A 33 -30.69 4.81 5.02
C GLN A 33 -30.38 4.10 6.36
N HIS A 34 -29.80 4.79 7.34
CA HIS A 34 -29.47 4.19 8.64
C HIS A 34 -30.61 4.28 9.69
N ILE A 35 -31.55 5.22 9.54
CA ILE A 35 -32.70 5.34 10.44
C ILE A 35 -33.76 4.24 10.16
N HIS A 36 -33.81 3.73 8.93
CA HIS A 36 -34.76 2.68 8.55
C HIS A 36 -34.37 1.29 9.09
N GLN A 37 -33.08 1.00 9.29
CA GLN A 37 -32.61 -0.28 9.82
C GLN A 37 -32.84 -0.42 11.33
N SER A 38 -32.65 0.63 12.11
CA SER A 38 -32.88 0.61 13.57
C SER A 38 -34.36 0.53 13.95
N ALA A 39 -35.25 1.13 13.14
CA ALA A 39 -36.69 0.98 13.30
C ALA A 39 -37.17 -0.45 12.94
N PHE A 40 -36.55 -1.08 11.94
CA PHE A 40 -36.87 -2.45 11.53
C PHE A 40 -36.47 -3.50 12.58
N THR A 41 -35.36 -3.30 13.29
CA THR A 41 -34.93 -4.23 14.35
C THR A 41 -35.74 -4.06 15.64
N CYS A 42 -36.18 -2.84 15.96
CA CYS A 42 -37.03 -2.57 17.13
C CYS A 42 -38.44 -3.19 16.98
N ASN A 43 -39.06 -3.06 15.79
CA ASN A 43 -40.37 -3.68 15.52
C ASN A 43 -40.34 -5.22 15.57
N LYS A 44 -39.21 -5.84 15.21
CA LYS A 44 -39.06 -7.30 15.22
C LYS A 44 -38.90 -7.88 16.63
N LEU A 45 -38.37 -7.09 17.58
CA LEU A 45 -38.27 -7.48 18.99
C LEU A 45 -39.63 -7.34 19.70
N ILE A 46 -40.38 -6.28 19.40
CA ILE A 46 -41.74 -6.07 19.94
C ILE A 46 -42.69 -7.21 19.53
N ASP A 47 -42.63 -7.64 18.26
CA ASP A 47 -43.43 -8.77 17.73
C ASP A 47 -43.06 -10.11 18.41
N TYR A 48 -41.79 -10.29 18.80
CA TYR A 48 -41.33 -11.51 19.45
C TYR A 48 -41.82 -11.63 20.91
N ASP A 49 -41.76 -10.53 21.67
CA ASP A 49 -42.25 -10.49 23.06
C ASP A 49 -43.77 -10.70 23.10
N GLU A 50 -44.52 -10.14 22.16
CA GLU A 50 -45.97 -10.35 22.04
C GLU A 50 -46.31 -11.82 21.75
N GLN A 51 -45.54 -12.50 20.88
CA GLN A 51 -45.70 -13.93 20.59
C GLN A 51 -45.40 -14.80 21.82
N LEU A 52 -44.41 -14.44 22.63
CA LEU A 52 -44.07 -15.14 23.86
C LEU A 52 -45.19 -15.05 24.90
N GLN A 53 -45.72 -13.85 25.12
CA GLN A 53 -46.87 -13.64 26.01
C GLN A 53 -48.10 -14.40 25.53
N ASN A 54 -48.36 -14.41 24.23
CA ASN A 54 -49.47 -15.17 23.66
C ASN A 54 -49.29 -16.69 23.86
N ALA A 55 -48.07 -17.21 23.76
CA ALA A 55 -47.79 -18.63 24.03
C ALA A 55 -48.09 -19.02 25.49
N TYR A 56 -47.73 -18.19 26.47
CA TYR A 56 -48.06 -18.41 27.89
C TYR A 56 -49.57 -18.34 28.15
N LYS A 57 -50.26 -17.39 27.51
CA LYS A 57 -51.73 -17.27 27.58
C LYS A 57 -52.45 -18.50 27.02
N VAL A 58 -52.00 -19.04 25.88
CA VAL A 58 -52.59 -20.26 25.28
C VAL A 58 -52.49 -21.46 26.22
N LEU A 59 -51.42 -21.56 27.01
CA LEU A 59 -51.21 -22.64 27.98
C LEU A 59 -51.81 -22.34 29.37
N ASN A 60 -52.42 -21.17 29.56
CA ASN A 60 -52.92 -20.66 30.85
C ASN A 60 -51.85 -20.72 31.95
N LEU A 61 -50.65 -20.23 31.64
CA LEU A 61 -49.53 -20.13 32.55
C LEU A 61 -49.10 -18.68 32.71
N ASP A 62 -48.53 -18.36 33.86
CA ASP A 62 -47.92 -17.05 34.13
C ASP A 62 -46.54 -16.95 33.46
N GLU A 63 -46.15 -15.72 33.12
CA GLU A 63 -44.85 -15.40 32.53
C GLU A 63 -43.72 -15.78 33.53
N GLY A 64 -42.94 -16.82 33.21
CA GLY A 64 -41.88 -17.35 34.09
C GLY A 64 -42.24 -18.63 34.87
N ALA A 65 -43.31 -19.34 34.50
CA ALA A 65 -43.64 -20.65 35.07
C ALA A 65 -42.50 -21.69 34.91
N SER A 66 -42.37 -22.59 35.89
CA SER A 66 -41.35 -23.64 35.87
C SER A 66 -41.55 -24.62 34.70
N ILE A 67 -40.46 -25.18 34.18
CA ILE A 67 -40.45 -26.20 33.12
C ILE A 67 -41.34 -27.41 33.50
N GLU A 68 -41.42 -27.75 34.78
CA GLU A 68 -42.28 -28.82 35.28
C GLU A 68 -43.76 -28.46 35.13
N GLN A 69 -44.14 -27.24 35.53
CA GLN A 69 -45.50 -26.72 35.41
C GLN A 69 -45.93 -26.59 33.94
N LEU A 70 -44.99 -26.22 33.06
CA LEU A 70 -45.19 -26.17 31.62
C LEU A 70 -45.53 -27.55 31.04
N LYS A 71 -44.76 -28.57 31.42
CA LYS A 71 -44.98 -29.96 30.98
C LYS A 71 -46.31 -30.50 31.50
N ASP A 72 -46.63 -30.27 32.77
CA ASP A 72 -47.87 -30.75 33.39
C ASP A 72 -49.11 -30.14 32.72
N ARG A 73 -49.08 -28.83 32.44
CA ARG A 73 -50.16 -28.14 31.72
C ARG A 73 -50.29 -28.61 30.28
N PHE A 74 -49.17 -28.79 29.58
CA PHE A 74 -49.19 -29.35 28.24
C PHE A 74 -49.81 -30.75 28.22
N VAL A 75 -49.44 -31.63 29.15
CA VAL A 75 -50.01 -32.98 29.25
C VAL A 75 -51.51 -32.94 29.57
N ALA A 76 -51.96 -32.02 30.42
CA ALA A 76 -53.38 -31.84 30.73
C ALA A 76 -54.19 -31.38 29.52
N LEU A 77 -53.71 -30.37 28.78
CA LEU A 77 -54.35 -29.84 27.59
C LEU A 77 -54.30 -30.83 26.42
N ALA A 78 -53.18 -31.53 26.25
CA ALA A 78 -53.02 -32.57 25.23
C ALA A 78 -54.03 -33.70 25.42
N LYS A 79 -54.27 -34.15 26.67
CA LYS A 79 -55.29 -35.16 26.97
C LYS A 79 -56.71 -34.69 26.65
N GLN A 80 -56.99 -33.40 26.85
CA GLN A 80 -58.31 -32.81 26.57
C GLN A 80 -58.57 -32.64 25.06
N TYR A 81 -57.57 -32.16 24.32
CA TYR A 81 -57.71 -31.80 22.90
C TYR A 81 -57.14 -32.85 21.94
N HIS A 82 -56.77 -34.05 22.42
CA HIS A 82 -56.30 -35.12 21.55
C HIS A 82 -57.40 -35.53 20.55
N PRO A 83 -57.10 -35.64 19.24
CA PRO A 83 -58.11 -35.96 18.22
C PRO A 83 -58.78 -37.32 18.46
N ASP A 84 -58.09 -38.27 19.10
CA ASP A 84 -58.66 -39.60 19.39
C ASP A 84 -59.66 -39.60 20.57
N MET A 85 -59.51 -38.67 21.52
CA MET A 85 -60.35 -38.58 22.72
C MET A 85 -61.55 -37.64 22.51
N SER A 86 -61.42 -36.67 21.61
CA SER A 86 -62.39 -35.61 21.33
C SER A 86 -63.10 -35.83 19.98
N LYS A 87 -63.68 -37.01 19.77
CA LYS A 87 -64.33 -37.37 18.48
C LYS A 87 -65.55 -36.51 18.09
N ASN A 88 -66.02 -35.60 18.95
CA ASN A 88 -67.30 -34.87 18.79
C ASN A 88 -67.20 -33.33 18.91
N LEU A 89 -66.00 -32.73 18.79
CA LEU A 89 -65.83 -31.27 18.87
C LEU A 89 -65.04 -30.75 17.66
N ASP A 90 -65.75 -30.13 16.72
CA ASP A 90 -65.18 -29.42 15.57
C ASP A 90 -64.24 -28.33 16.07
N GLY A 91 -62.95 -28.43 15.75
CA GLY A 91 -61.90 -27.49 16.18
C GLY A 91 -60.95 -28.00 17.28
N SER A 92 -61.14 -29.23 17.78
CA SER A 92 -60.20 -29.82 18.77
C SER A 92 -58.78 -30.01 18.20
N ALA A 93 -58.66 -30.33 16.91
CA ALA A 93 -57.38 -30.48 16.23
C ALA A 93 -56.60 -29.15 16.09
N GLU A 94 -57.31 -28.03 15.92
CA GLU A 94 -56.68 -26.72 15.76
C GLU A 94 -56.15 -26.20 17.10
N LYS A 95 -56.95 -26.34 18.16
CA LYS A 95 -56.53 -26.01 19.53
C LYS A 95 -55.34 -26.85 19.97
N PHE A 96 -55.30 -28.13 19.60
CA PHE A 96 -54.15 -28.99 19.90
C PHE A 96 -52.88 -28.51 19.20
N ARG A 97 -52.98 -28.07 17.94
CA ARG A 97 -51.86 -27.49 17.20
C ARG A 97 -51.36 -26.21 17.86
N GLU A 98 -52.25 -25.31 18.25
CA GLU A 98 -51.89 -24.07 18.96
C GLU A 98 -51.18 -24.35 20.30
N VAL A 99 -51.70 -25.28 21.11
CA VAL A 99 -51.10 -25.71 22.38
C VAL A 99 -49.70 -26.30 22.18
N ARG A 100 -49.53 -27.13 21.15
CA ARG A 100 -48.24 -27.75 20.81
C ARG A 100 -47.23 -26.70 20.32
N ASP A 101 -47.67 -25.79 19.46
CA ASP A 101 -46.80 -24.77 18.87
C ASP A 101 -46.35 -23.77 19.96
N ALA A 102 -47.26 -23.39 20.87
CA ALA A 102 -46.94 -22.58 22.06
C ALA A 102 -45.93 -23.26 22.99
N TYR A 103 -46.09 -24.56 23.27
CA TYR A 103 -45.13 -25.32 24.09
C TYR A 103 -43.73 -25.34 23.48
N HIS A 104 -43.62 -25.63 22.18
CA HIS A 104 -42.33 -25.63 21.49
C HIS A 104 -41.67 -24.25 21.44
N PHE A 105 -42.47 -23.19 21.34
CA PHE A 105 -41.96 -21.81 21.35
C PHE A 105 -41.32 -21.47 22.68
N ILE A 106 -42.00 -21.74 23.80
CA ILE A 106 -41.48 -21.50 25.16
C ILE A 106 -40.20 -22.31 25.41
N VAL A 107 -40.17 -23.59 25.04
CA VAL A 107 -38.97 -24.44 25.22
C VAL A 107 -37.76 -23.92 24.44
N ARG A 108 -37.97 -23.37 23.23
CA ARG A 108 -36.88 -22.74 22.47
C ARG A 108 -36.39 -21.46 23.13
N HIS A 109 -37.31 -20.66 23.67
CA HIS A 109 -36.99 -19.44 24.39
C HIS A 109 -36.13 -19.73 25.63
N THR A 110 -36.56 -20.66 26.48
CA THR A 110 -35.83 -21.00 27.71
C THR A 110 -34.42 -21.53 27.42
N GLN A 111 -34.24 -22.34 26.37
CA GLN A 111 -32.91 -22.79 25.95
C GLN A 111 -32.03 -21.66 25.42
N GLN A 112 -32.62 -20.65 24.77
CA GLN A 112 -31.89 -19.47 24.32
C GLN A 112 -31.51 -18.56 25.49
N GLU A 113 -32.39 -18.39 26.47
CA GLU A 113 -32.11 -17.66 27.71
C GLU A 113 -31.01 -18.34 28.53
N GLU A 114 -31.02 -19.67 28.66
CA GLU A 114 -29.95 -20.43 29.33
C GLU A 114 -28.60 -20.20 28.64
N LYS A 115 -28.55 -20.29 27.30
CA LYS A 115 -27.32 -20.01 26.52
C LYS A 115 -26.86 -18.56 26.65
N GLN A 116 -27.78 -17.60 26.63
CA GLN A 116 -27.45 -16.19 26.82
C GLN A 116 -26.95 -15.91 28.24
N SER A 117 -27.53 -16.58 29.24
CA SER A 117 -27.09 -16.52 30.63
C SER A 117 -25.71 -17.13 30.83
N GLU A 118 -25.39 -18.25 30.17
CA GLU A 118 -24.03 -18.83 30.15
C GLU A 118 -23.03 -17.88 29.48
N LEU A 119 -23.40 -17.24 28.38
CA LEU A 119 -22.57 -16.26 27.68
C LEU A 119 -22.33 -14.99 28.51
N ASN A 120 -23.37 -14.51 29.18
CA ASN A 120 -23.29 -13.36 30.08
C ASN A 120 -22.49 -13.71 31.34
N GLY A 121 -22.64 -14.92 31.89
CA GLY A 121 -21.83 -15.41 33.00
C GLY A 121 -20.35 -15.53 32.63
N PHE A 122 -20.03 -16.01 31.42
CA PHE A 122 -18.68 -15.99 30.88
C PHE A 122 -18.15 -14.56 30.73
N TYR A 123 -18.98 -13.62 30.28
CA TYR A 123 -18.61 -12.20 30.21
C TYR A 123 -18.41 -11.56 31.59
N GLU A 124 -19.24 -11.90 32.58
CA GLU A 124 -19.13 -11.34 33.94
C GLU A 124 -17.91 -11.91 34.68
N ASP A 125 -17.52 -13.17 34.40
CA ASP A 125 -16.28 -13.80 34.88
C ASP A 125 -15.03 -13.19 34.20
N VAL A 126 -15.10 -12.93 32.89
CA VAL A 126 -14.05 -12.21 32.14
C VAL A 126 -13.92 -10.75 32.61
N VAL A 127 -15.02 -10.06 32.90
CA VAL A 127 -15.02 -8.65 33.34
C VAL A 127 -14.64 -8.49 34.81
N SER A 128 -15.00 -9.45 35.67
CA SER A 128 -14.63 -9.44 37.10
C SER A 128 -13.19 -9.90 37.35
N GLY A 129 -12.58 -10.59 36.38
CA GLY A 129 -11.15 -10.94 36.38
C GLY A 129 -10.21 -9.76 36.07
N ILE A 130 -10.69 -8.66 35.48
CA ILE A 130 -9.86 -7.48 35.13
C ILE A 130 -9.88 -6.47 36.30
N ARG A 131 -9.47 -6.93 37.48
CA ARG A 131 -8.81 -6.09 38.49
C ARG A 131 -7.51 -6.75 38.90
N HIS A 132 -6.64 -6.97 37.92
CA HIS A 132 -5.25 -7.26 38.20
C HIS A 132 -4.59 -5.99 38.76
N THR A 133 -4.19 -6.01 40.03
CA THR A 133 -3.06 -5.20 40.48
C THR A 133 -1.89 -5.61 39.60
N ALA A 134 -1.51 -4.75 38.67
CA ALA A 134 -0.52 -5.08 37.65
C ALA A 134 0.74 -5.68 38.31
N PRO A 135 1.18 -6.89 37.90
CA PRO A 135 2.50 -7.38 38.29
C PRO A 135 3.51 -6.30 37.88
N GLN A 136 4.19 -5.70 38.87
CA GLN A 136 5.29 -4.78 38.61
C GLN A 136 6.44 -5.57 37.98
N HIS A 137 6.36 -5.84 36.69
CA HIS A 137 7.45 -6.46 35.97
C HIS A 137 8.44 -5.38 35.53
N ARG A 138 9.38 -5.09 36.42
CA ARG A 138 10.55 -4.22 36.23
C ARG A 138 11.50 -4.70 35.10
N GLN A 139 11.11 -5.65 34.25
CA GLN A 139 12.00 -6.28 33.25
C GLN A 139 11.86 -5.73 31.82
N TYR A 140 11.01 -4.74 31.54
CA TYR A 140 10.95 -4.07 30.22
C TYR A 140 11.60 -2.67 30.18
N LEU A 141 12.42 -2.32 31.18
CA LEU A 141 13.06 -1.00 31.29
C LEU A 141 14.46 -0.90 30.62
N GLU A 142 14.93 -1.91 29.88
CA GLU A 142 16.26 -1.85 29.24
C GLU A 142 16.33 -0.94 28.00
N TYR A 143 15.20 -0.75 27.31
CA TYR A 143 15.16 -0.06 26.02
C TYR A 143 14.65 1.38 26.11
N GLU A 144 14.71 2.01 27.30
CA GLU A 144 14.22 3.40 27.52
C GLU A 144 12.76 3.61 27.07
N GLY A 145 11.95 2.55 26.98
CA GLY A 145 10.57 2.61 26.45
C GLY A 145 10.47 2.73 24.93
N VAL A 146 11.57 2.53 24.20
CA VAL A 146 11.63 2.67 22.74
C VAL A 146 11.34 1.34 22.04
N GLY A 147 10.38 1.39 21.13
CA GLY A 147 10.07 0.33 20.18
C GLY A 147 8.82 -0.50 20.51
N VAL A 148 8.29 -1.15 19.48
CA VAL A 148 7.06 -1.96 19.55
C VAL A 148 7.29 -3.35 18.96
N GLY A 149 6.49 -4.33 19.38
CA GLY A 149 6.57 -5.70 18.89
C GLY A 149 7.37 -6.63 19.79
N ASN A 150 7.88 -7.74 19.24
CA ASN A 150 8.55 -8.76 20.03
C ASN A 150 9.92 -8.27 20.57
N PRO A 151 10.49 -8.94 21.60
CA PRO A 151 11.76 -8.51 22.21
C PRO A 151 12.93 -8.32 21.23
N PHE A 152 13.05 -9.17 20.20
CA PHE A 152 14.11 -9.08 19.20
C PHE A 152 13.97 -7.85 18.29
N HIS A 153 12.73 -7.52 17.90
CA HIS A 153 12.44 -6.30 17.12
C HIS A 153 12.74 -5.03 17.94
N ARG A 154 12.36 -5.03 19.23
CA ARG A 154 12.69 -3.93 20.15
C ARG A 154 14.17 -3.77 20.39
N GLN A 155 14.92 -4.87 20.54
CA GLN A 155 16.37 -4.83 20.66
C GLN A 155 17.02 -4.17 19.43
N LYS A 156 16.60 -4.55 18.22
CA LYS A 156 17.11 -3.97 16.97
C LYS A 156 16.76 -2.48 16.86
N GLN A 157 15.52 -2.10 17.17
CA GLN A 157 15.08 -0.70 17.19
C GLN A 157 15.83 0.12 18.23
N TYR A 158 16.08 -0.42 19.42
CA TYR A 158 16.83 0.26 20.47
C TYR A 158 18.31 0.43 20.11
N GLN A 159 18.94 -0.55 19.45
CA GLN A 159 20.30 -0.41 18.92
C GLN A 159 20.38 0.73 17.90
N GLN A 160 19.39 0.83 16.99
CA GLN A 160 19.30 1.93 16.03
C GLN A 160 19.09 3.28 16.73
N HIS A 161 18.16 3.35 17.69
CA HIS A 161 17.90 4.56 18.48
C HIS A 161 19.13 5.02 19.27
N ARG A 162 19.87 4.09 19.89
CA ARG A 162 21.11 4.39 20.63
C ARG A 162 22.19 4.93 19.70
N ALA A 163 22.34 4.37 18.50
CA ALA A 163 23.30 4.86 17.52
C ALA A 163 22.92 6.28 17.03
N ALA A 164 21.62 6.51 16.75
CA ALA A 164 21.12 7.83 16.37
C ALA A 164 21.38 8.87 17.46
N LYS A 165 20.98 8.60 18.71
CA LYS A 165 21.21 9.46 19.87
C LYS A 165 22.70 9.75 20.11
N ALA A 166 23.57 8.75 19.92
CA ALA A 166 25.02 8.95 20.00
C ALA A 166 25.53 9.90 18.90
N SER A 167 25.01 9.76 17.67
CA SER A 167 25.37 10.65 16.55
C SER A 167 24.84 12.08 16.74
N GLU A 168 23.66 12.25 17.33
CA GLU A 168 23.10 13.55 17.69
C GLU A 168 23.97 14.22 18.76
N ASN A 169 24.32 13.50 19.83
CA ASN A 169 25.18 14.04 20.90
C ASN A 169 26.57 14.44 20.40
N THR A 170 27.17 13.66 19.48
CA THR A 170 28.48 14.05 18.90
C THR A 170 28.34 15.29 18.03
N TYR A 171 27.25 15.38 17.26
CA TYR A 171 26.96 16.55 16.45
C TYR A 171 26.72 17.79 17.32
N GLU A 172 25.92 17.68 18.38
CA GLU A 172 25.69 18.76 19.35
C GLU A 172 27.00 19.24 19.96
N TYR A 173 27.88 18.32 20.40
CA TYR A 173 29.20 18.68 20.92
C TYR A 173 30.06 19.41 19.89
N LEU A 174 30.09 18.95 18.63
CA LEU A 174 30.84 19.59 17.55
C LEU A 174 30.30 20.98 17.22
N VAL A 175 28.98 21.14 17.23
CA VAL A 175 28.30 22.42 17.03
C VAL A 175 28.63 23.37 18.17
N ASP A 176 28.56 22.93 19.43
CA ASP A 176 28.89 23.76 20.59
C ASP A 176 30.37 24.15 20.62
N LYS A 177 31.26 23.22 20.23
CA LYS A 177 32.69 23.50 20.09
C LYS A 177 32.93 24.55 19.00
N ARG A 178 32.33 24.39 17.82
CA ARG A 178 32.44 25.35 16.70
C ARG A 178 31.83 26.70 17.08
N LYS A 179 30.72 26.70 17.82
CA LYS A 179 30.07 27.92 18.31
C LYS A 179 31.00 28.70 19.25
N LYS A 180 31.68 28.03 20.19
CA LYS A 180 32.66 28.67 21.07
C LYS A 180 33.85 29.25 20.30
N GLN A 181 34.39 28.50 19.33
CA GLN A 181 35.47 28.97 18.45
C GLN A 181 35.05 30.20 17.65
N LEU A 182 33.85 30.17 17.05
CA LEU A 182 33.28 31.32 16.35
C LEU A 182 33.03 32.50 17.29
N GLU A 183 32.58 32.28 18.52
CA GLU A 183 32.42 33.35 19.52
C GLU A 183 33.76 33.98 19.91
N GLU A 184 34.84 33.21 19.97
CA GLU A 184 36.22 33.68 20.18
C GLU A 184 36.75 34.45 18.96
N GLU A 185 36.60 33.92 17.76
CA GLU A 185 36.95 34.57 16.49
C GLU A 185 36.16 35.87 16.28
N LEU A 186 34.86 35.86 16.57
CA LEU A 186 34.02 37.06 16.50
C LEU A 186 34.43 38.10 17.56
N LYS A 187 34.86 37.71 18.76
CA LYS A 187 35.41 38.67 19.74
C LYS A 187 36.67 39.37 19.21
N MET A 188 37.45 38.71 18.33
CA MET A 188 38.62 39.29 17.68
C MET A 188 38.24 40.19 16.49
N ASP A 189 37.22 39.81 15.71
CA ASP A 189 36.77 40.56 14.53
C ASP A 189 35.79 41.73 14.82
N ASN A 190 35.15 41.74 16.00
CA ASN A 190 34.17 42.76 16.43
C ASN A 190 34.76 44.16 16.70
N LYS A 191 36.07 44.36 16.56
CA LYS A 191 36.69 45.69 16.60
C LYS A 191 36.53 46.48 15.30
N SER A 192 36.05 45.87 14.22
CA SER A 192 36.26 46.42 12.86
C SER A 192 35.02 46.52 11.94
N LEU A 193 33.80 46.17 12.35
CA LEU A 193 32.62 46.18 11.45
C LEU A 193 31.48 47.15 11.88
N PRO A 194 30.83 47.86 10.92
CA PRO A 194 29.73 48.81 11.21
C PRO A 194 28.41 48.13 11.64
N ASP A 195 27.70 48.78 12.55
CA ASP A 195 26.54 48.24 13.29
C ASP A 195 25.33 47.81 12.44
N ALA A 196 25.11 48.37 11.25
CA ALA A 196 23.96 48.03 10.41
C ALA A 196 24.01 46.60 9.83
N LYS A 197 25.21 46.06 9.56
CA LYS A 197 25.40 44.67 9.11
C LYS A 197 25.32 43.68 10.28
N ARG A 198 25.46 44.18 11.52
CA ARG A 198 25.43 43.43 12.78
C ARG A 198 24.01 42.92 13.05
N GLU A 199 23.02 43.81 13.01
CA GLU A 199 21.60 43.49 13.22
C GLU A 199 21.07 42.41 12.26
N HIS A 200 21.41 42.52 10.97
CA HIS A 200 21.02 41.53 9.96
C HIS A 200 21.65 40.15 10.16
N PHE A 201 22.90 40.08 10.62
CA PHE A 201 23.58 38.79 10.85
C PHE A 201 23.10 38.08 12.12
N TYR A 202 22.82 38.84 13.19
CA TYR A 202 22.32 38.31 14.46
C TYR A 202 20.85 37.86 14.41
N SER A 203 20.01 38.51 13.59
CA SER A 203 18.59 38.13 13.42
C SER A 203 18.41 36.83 12.63
N VAL A 204 19.29 36.55 11.66
CA VAL A 204 19.25 35.30 10.88
C VAL A 204 19.71 34.08 11.70
N LYS A 205 20.73 34.24 12.56
CA LYS A 205 21.20 33.18 13.48
C LYS A 205 20.16 32.71 14.52
N LYS A 206 19.11 33.50 14.78
CA LYS A 206 18.03 33.13 15.72
C LYS A 206 17.00 32.18 15.13
N LYS A 207 16.92 32.03 13.80
CA LYS A 207 16.03 31.06 13.16
C LYS A 207 16.67 29.67 13.25
N LYS A 208 16.51 29.01 14.39
CA LYS A 208 16.84 27.58 14.54
C LYS A 208 15.77 26.77 13.82
N THR A 209 15.90 26.60 12.51
CA THR A 209 15.16 25.57 11.79
C THR A 209 15.65 24.21 12.28
N THR A 210 14.74 23.30 12.64
CA THR A 210 15.11 21.98 13.18
C THR A 210 15.75 21.10 12.12
N ASN A 211 15.48 21.37 10.84
CA ASN A 211 15.87 20.52 9.72
C ASN A 211 17.23 20.93 9.15
N ALA A 212 18.15 19.97 9.02
CA ALA A 212 19.51 20.19 8.51
C ALA A 212 19.53 20.76 7.08
N ILE A 213 18.55 20.38 6.25
CA ILE A 213 18.38 20.86 4.87
C ILE A 213 18.03 22.36 4.86
N GLU A 214 17.11 22.79 5.72
CA GLU A 214 16.70 24.20 5.80
C GLU A 214 17.87 25.10 6.21
N ARG A 215 18.76 24.63 7.10
CA ARG A 215 19.97 25.38 7.46
C ARG A 215 20.95 25.50 6.29
N LEU A 216 21.19 24.41 5.55
CA LEU A 216 22.07 24.44 4.38
C LEU A 216 21.54 25.38 3.29
N VAL A 217 20.23 25.37 3.05
CA VAL A 217 19.58 26.26 2.08
C VAL A 217 19.74 27.72 2.51
N GLU A 218 19.50 28.05 3.78
CA GLU A 218 19.67 29.42 4.30
C GLU A 218 21.13 29.89 4.16
N ASP A 219 22.11 29.03 4.50
CA ASP A 219 23.52 29.34 4.34
C ASP A 219 23.89 29.61 2.88
N MET A 220 23.32 28.84 1.93
CA MET A 220 23.51 29.04 0.50
C MET A 220 22.91 30.37 0.02
N ILE A 221 21.70 30.71 0.47
CA ILE A 221 21.05 31.99 0.15
C ILE A 221 21.91 33.15 0.64
N LEU A 222 22.42 33.07 1.88
CA LEU A 222 23.30 34.09 2.46
C LEU A 222 24.62 34.23 1.70
N GLN A 223 25.19 33.12 1.22
CA GLN A 223 26.40 33.14 0.39
C GLN A 223 26.15 33.84 -0.94
N SER A 224 25.06 33.49 -1.65
CA SER A 224 24.68 34.15 -2.91
C SER A 224 24.34 35.63 -2.73
N MET A 225 23.71 36.01 -1.62
CA MET A 225 23.50 37.43 -1.28
C MET A 225 24.81 38.18 -1.05
N LYS A 226 25.81 37.55 -0.38
CA LYS A 226 27.14 38.14 -0.21
C LYS A 226 27.90 38.27 -1.53
N GLN A 227 27.70 37.33 -2.45
CA GLN A 227 28.31 37.32 -3.78
C GLN A 227 27.66 38.34 -4.72
N GLY A 228 26.46 38.84 -4.40
CA GLY A 228 25.73 39.79 -5.23
C GLY A 228 24.98 39.14 -6.39
N ASP A 229 24.73 37.83 -6.35
CA ASP A 229 24.03 37.08 -7.40
C ASP A 229 22.62 37.64 -7.67
N PHE A 230 22.02 38.31 -6.68
CA PHE A 230 20.68 38.89 -6.75
C PHE A 230 20.65 40.33 -7.31
N ASP A 231 21.80 40.99 -7.46
CA ASP A 231 21.86 42.42 -7.80
C ASP A 231 21.66 42.70 -9.30
N ASN A 232 21.88 41.71 -10.18
CA ASN A 232 21.76 41.86 -11.64
C ASN A 232 20.81 40.84 -12.29
N LEU A 233 19.66 40.63 -11.67
CA LEU A 233 18.62 39.74 -12.20
C LEU A 233 17.85 40.42 -13.35
N LYS A 234 17.58 39.66 -14.40
CA LYS A 234 16.77 40.11 -15.54
C LYS A 234 15.35 40.45 -15.04
N GLY A 235 14.95 41.72 -15.15
CA GLY A 235 13.61 42.18 -14.74
C GLY A 235 13.53 42.82 -13.35
N MET A 236 14.67 43.08 -12.69
CA MET A 236 14.71 43.85 -11.44
C MET A 236 13.97 45.19 -11.59
N GLY A 237 13.12 45.53 -10.60
CA GLY A 237 12.34 46.77 -10.56
C GLY A 237 11.15 46.84 -11.51
N ARG A 238 10.91 45.83 -12.34
CA ARG A 238 9.73 45.74 -13.22
C ARG A 238 8.64 44.90 -12.53
N PRO A 239 7.35 45.20 -12.76
CA PRO A 239 6.27 44.36 -12.25
C PRO A 239 6.43 42.92 -12.79
N LEU A 240 6.24 41.95 -11.90
CA LEU A 240 6.25 40.53 -12.28
C LEU A 240 5.15 40.28 -13.31
N LYS A 241 5.51 39.61 -14.40
CA LYS A 241 4.50 39.13 -15.36
C LYS A 241 3.66 38.08 -14.64
N LYS A 242 2.35 38.31 -14.52
CA LYS A 242 1.41 37.26 -14.13
C LYS A 242 1.32 36.31 -15.32
N GLU A 243 1.95 35.15 -15.18
CA GLU A 243 1.75 34.07 -16.14
C GLU A 243 0.30 33.57 -16.00
N GLU A 244 -0.28 33.05 -17.07
CA GLU A 244 -1.61 32.44 -17.01
C GLU A 244 -1.50 31.15 -16.20
N VAL A 245 -1.76 31.25 -14.90
CA VAL A 245 -1.69 30.13 -13.96
C VAL A 245 -2.98 29.34 -14.05
N ASN A 246 -2.86 28.01 -13.99
CA ASN A 246 -4.00 27.13 -13.72
C ASN A 246 -4.68 27.60 -12.41
N PRO A 247 -5.95 28.04 -12.43
CA PRO A 247 -6.63 28.59 -11.25
C PRO A 247 -6.71 27.63 -10.05
N TYR A 248 -6.46 26.34 -10.28
CA TYR A 248 -6.52 25.29 -9.27
C TYR A 248 -5.17 25.01 -8.59
N ILE A 249 -4.07 25.63 -9.02
CA ILE A 249 -2.74 25.43 -8.43
C ILE A 249 -2.33 26.69 -7.68
N ASP A 250 -1.82 26.54 -6.46
CA ASP A 250 -1.31 27.66 -5.69
C ASP A 250 -0.05 28.27 -6.34
N ASP A 251 0.10 29.59 -6.22
CA ASP A 251 1.22 30.35 -6.80
C ASP A 251 2.58 29.80 -6.36
N MET A 252 2.68 29.31 -5.11
CA MET A 252 3.92 28.74 -4.58
C MET A 252 4.22 27.37 -5.18
N GLU A 253 3.21 26.52 -5.30
CA GLU A 253 3.33 25.18 -5.89
C GLU A 253 3.69 25.26 -7.37
N TYR A 254 3.06 26.17 -8.12
CA TYR A 254 3.39 26.42 -9.51
C TYR A 254 4.85 26.85 -9.69
N LYS A 255 5.32 27.81 -8.88
CA LYS A 255 6.72 28.27 -8.92
C LYS A 255 7.70 27.15 -8.56
N LEU A 256 7.37 26.34 -7.56
CA LEU A 256 8.18 25.18 -7.18
C LEU A 256 8.28 24.19 -8.34
N ASN A 257 7.15 23.79 -8.93
CA ASN A 257 7.13 22.88 -10.07
C ASN A 257 7.93 23.43 -11.25
N LYS A 258 7.84 24.74 -11.52
CA LYS A 258 8.64 25.40 -12.54
C LYS A 258 10.13 25.33 -12.26
N VAL A 259 10.55 25.56 -11.02
CA VAL A 259 11.96 25.43 -10.61
C VAL A 259 12.43 23.98 -10.77
N LEU A 260 11.61 23.00 -10.41
CA LEU A 260 11.93 21.58 -10.59
C LEU A 260 12.12 21.24 -12.07
N ILE A 261 11.19 21.66 -12.94
CA ILE A 261 11.25 21.43 -14.39
C ILE A 261 12.50 22.07 -15.00
N ASN A 262 12.80 23.33 -14.63
CA ASN A 262 13.99 24.03 -15.13
C ASN A 262 15.31 23.34 -14.75
N ASN A 263 15.32 22.66 -13.60
CA ASN A 263 16.46 21.86 -13.14
C ASN A 263 16.44 20.41 -13.69
N GLY A 264 15.48 20.06 -14.55
CA GLY A 264 15.35 18.73 -15.12
C GLY A 264 14.79 17.67 -14.15
N PHE A 265 14.20 18.08 -13.03
CA PHE A 265 13.55 17.16 -12.11
C PHE A 265 12.14 16.82 -12.59
N ALA A 266 11.86 15.53 -12.70
CA ALA A 266 10.55 15.00 -13.03
C ALA A 266 10.06 14.07 -11.92
N PRO A 267 8.73 13.93 -11.72
CA PRO A 267 8.17 12.97 -10.79
C PRO A 267 8.67 11.54 -11.09
N PRO A 268 8.80 10.67 -10.07
CA PRO A 268 9.31 9.30 -10.25
C PRO A 268 8.55 8.49 -11.31
N TRP A 269 7.23 8.66 -11.40
CA TRP A 269 6.42 7.97 -12.41
C TRP A 269 6.76 8.44 -13.82
N VAL A 270 6.99 9.73 -14.06
CA VAL A 270 7.37 10.26 -15.38
C VAL A 270 8.70 9.66 -15.82
N MET A 271 9.68 9.59 -14.92
CA MET A 271 10.97 8.95 -15.22
C MET A 271 10.79 7.48 -15.59
N LYS A 272 9.98 6.75 -14.81
CA LYS A 272 9.65 5.34 -15.08
C LYS A 272 8.91 5.14 -16.40
N GLU A 273 8.05 6.08 -16.79
CA GLU A 273 7.36 6.07 -18.08
C GLU A 273 8.37 6.14 -19.23
N VAL A 274 9.34 7.05 -19.16
CA VAL A 274 10.38 7.20 -20.19
C VAL A 274 11.23 5.94 -20.28
N GLU A 275 11.66 5.39 -19.13
CA GLU A 275 12.41 4.13 -19.07
C GLU A 275 11.62 2.97 -19.69
N LEU A 276 10.33 2.84 -19.36
CA LEU A 276 9.45 1.80 -19.90
C LEU A 276 9.27 1.94 -21.41
N ARG A 277 8.96 3.15 -21.91
CA ARG A 277 8.82 3.39 -23.35
C ARG A 277 10.12 3.06 -24.09
N ALA A 278 11.27 3.41 -23.53
CA ALA A 278 12.57 3.07 -24.09
C ALA A 278 12.77 1.54 -24.14
N ALA A 279 12.50 0.83 -23.04
CA ALA A 279 12.62 -0.63 -22.96
C ALA A 279 11.68 -1.36 -23.94
N ILE A 280 10.44 -0.89 -24.09
CA ILE A 280 9.48 -1.45 -25.06
C ILE A 280 9.96 -1.23 -26.49
N CYS A 281 10.46 -0.02 -26.80
CA CYS A 281 11.03 0.30 -28.11
C CYS A 281 12.27 -0.56 -28.41
N GLU A 282 13.18 -0.71 -27.45
CA GLU A 282 14.38 -1.55 -27.60
C GLU A 282 14.01 -2.99 -27.85
N LEU A 283 13.09 -3.55 -27.05
CA LEU A 283 12.57 -4.91 -27.24
C LEU A 283 12.02 -5.07 -28.65
N ARG A 284 11.09 -4.20 -29.09
CA ARG A 284 10.49 -4.28 -30.44
C ARG A 284 11.53 -4.20 -31.56
N ASN A 285 12.50 -3.31 -31.43
CA ASN A 285 13.58 -3.16 -32.41
C ASN A 285 14.47 -4.40 -32.49
N GLU A 286 14.70 -5.06 -31.35
CA GLU A 286 15.44 -6.31 -31.27
C GLU A 286 14.73 -7.45 -32.02
N ILE A 287 13.41 -7.61 -31.81
CA ILE A 287 12.59 -8.62 -32.54
C ILE A 287 12.71 -8.41 -34.05
N ARG A 288 12.49 -7.17 -34.50
CA ARG A 288 12.50 -6.82 -35.92
C ARG A 288 13.87 -7.08 -36.55
N TYR A 289 14.94 -6.72 -35.84
CA TYR A 289 16.30 -6.93 -36.28
C TYR A 289 16.67 -8.42 -36.37
N GLU A 290 16.39 -9.22 -35.35
CA GLU A 290 16.71 -10.66 -35.36
C GLU A 290 15.85 -11.41 -36.38
N TYR A 291 14.59 -11.00 -36.60
CA TYR A 291 13.76 -11.56 -37.65
C TYR A 291 14.26 -11.21 -39.06
N ALA A 292 14.65 -9.96 -39.31
CA ALA A 292 15.27 -9.56 -40.57
C ALA A 292 16.58 -10.34 -40.83
N ARG A 293 17.39 -10.54 -39.79
CA ARG A 293 18.61 -11.37 -39.86
C ARG A 293 18.28 -12.83 -40.19
N TYR A 294 17.25 -13.40 -39.56
CA TYR A 294 16.79 -14.76 -39.85
C TYR A 294 16.39 -14.94 -41.32
N ILE A 295 15.65 -13.99 -41.90
CA ILE A 295 15.27 -14.00 -43.31
C ILE A 295 16.51 -13.97 -44.21
N LEU A 296 17.45 -13.04 -43.98
CA LEU A 296 18.67 -12.92 -44.79
C LEU A 296 19.54 -14.18 -44.77
N CYS A 297 19.63 -14.87 -43.63
CA CYS A 297 20.37 -16.14 -43.54
C CYS A 297 19.69 -17.29 -44.30
N LYS A 298 18.35 -17.24 -44.45
CA LYS A 298 17.57 -18.26 -45.18
C LYS A 298 17.63 -18.04 -46.70
N GLU A 299 17.82 -16.80 -47.13
CA GLU A 299 17.97 -16.40 -48.54
C GLU A 299 19.39 -16.68 -49.08
N ASN A 300 19.51 -16.79 -50.41
CA ASN A 300 20.72 -17.30 -51.07
C ASN A 300 22.00 -16.47 -50.84
N ASP A 301 21.87 -15.19 -50.45
CA ASP A 301 23.02 -14.28 -50.29
C ASP A 301 24.00 -14.71 -49.18
N PHE A 302 23.52 -15.44 -48.16
CA PHE A 302 24.34 -15.93 -47.03
C PHE A 302 24.21 -17.44 -46.77
N LYS A 303 23.39 -18.15 -47.55
CA LYS A 303 23.07 -19.58 -47.37
C LYS A 303 24.26 -20.53 -47.48
N GLU A 304 25.31 -20.13 -48.21
CA GLU A 304 26.52 -20.94 -48.39
C GLU A 304 27.44 -20.96 -47.16
N GLN A 305 27.32 -19.97 -46.27
CA GLN A 305 28.26 -19.75 -45.16
C GLN A 305 27.63 -19.98 -43.80
N ILE A 306 26.34 -19.66 -43.66
CA ILE A 306 25.60 -19.84 -42.41
C ILE A 306 24.64 -21.02 -42.60
N SER A 307 24.82 -22.05 -41.78
CA SER A 307 23.90 -23.19 -41.72
C SER A 307 22.50 -22.68 -41.35
N VAL A 308 21.50 -23.05 -42.16
CA VAL A 308 20.09 -22.71 -41.89
C VAL A 308 19.66 -23.18 -40.50
N LYS A 309 20.21 -24.31 -40.03
CA LYS A 309 19.95 -24.84 -38.69
C LYS A 309 20.44 -23.90 -37.59
N ASP A 310 21.59 -23.27 -37.78
CA ASP A 310 22.19 -22.37 -36.78
C ASP A 310 21.40 -21.05 -36.71
N ALA A 311 20.89 -20.58 -37.85
CA ALA A 311 19.99 -19.44 -37.93
C ALA A 311 18.66 -19.71 -37.22
N GLU A 312 18.08 -20.90 -37.40
CA GLU A 312 16.87 -21.34 -36.70
C GLU A 312 17.08 -21.47 -35.19
N GLN A 313 18.20 -22.07 -34.76
CA GLN A 313 18.56 -22.17 -33.34
C GLN A 313 18.70 -20.79 -32.71
N ARG A 314 19.39 -19.86 -33.36
CA ARG A 314 19.52 -18.49 -32.88
C ARG A 314 18.16 -17.80 -32.77
N TRP A 315 17.28 -17.98 -33.76
CA TRP A 315 15.95 -17.40 -33.73
C TRP A 315 15.11 -17.93 -32.55
N ASN A 316 15.17 -19.25 -32.30
CA ASN A 316 14.49 -19.85 -31.15
C ASN A 316 15.02 -19.32 -29.81
N LEU A 317 16.34 -19.17 -29.68
CA LEU A 317 16.96 -18.55 -28.49
C LEU A 317 16.52 -17.09 -28.31
N THR A 318 16.37 -16.34 -29.40
CA THR A 318 15.86 -14.97 -29.35
C THR A 318 14.41 -14.96 -28.87
N ILE A 319 13.56 -15.89 -29.31
CA ILE A 319 12.18 -16.01 -28.83
C ILE A 319 12.16 -16.24 -27.31
N GLU A 320 12.96 -17.18 -26.79
CA GLU A 320 13.07 -17.43 -25.35
C GLU A 320 13.56 -16.19 -24.58
N ARG A 321 14.61 -15.52 -25.07
CA ARG A 321 15.12 -14.28 -24.48
C ARG A 321 14.04 -13.19 -24.44
N MET A 322 13.31 -13.03 -25.53
CA MET A 322 12.22 -12.06 -25.63
C MET A 322 11.09 -12.35 -24.65
N GLU A 323 10.69 -13.62 -24.48
CA GLU A 323 9.66 -14.00 -23.51
C GLU A 323 10.05 -13.61 -22.08
N HIS A 324 11.31 -13.84 -21.71
CA HIS A 324 11.85 -13.38 -20.42
C HIS A 324 11.87 -11.85 -20.31
N SER A 325 12.30 -11.14 -21.35
CA SER A 325 12.30 -9.67 -21.36
C SER A 325 10.88 -9.09 -21.26
N ILE A 326 9.91 -9.67 -21.96
CA ILE A 326 8.48 -9.30 -21.86
C ILE A 326 7.95 -9.55 -20.46
N ALA A 327 8.29 -10.67 -19.82
CA ALA A 327 7.88 -10.95 -18.45
C ALA A 327 8.41 -9.88 -17.46
N ASN A 328 9.67 -9.45 -17.64
CA ASN A 328 10.28 -8.40 -16.84
C ASN A 328 9.64 -7.02 -17.09
N ILE A 329 9.44 -6.64 -18.36
CA ILE A 329 8.75 -5.40 -18.73
C ILE A 329 7.33 -5.39 -18.18
N ASN A 330 6.59 -6.51 -18.27
CA ASN A 330 5.24 -6.61 -17.71
C ASN A 330 5.23 -6.46 -16.18
N LYS A 331 6.30 -6.87 -15.48
CA LYS A 331 6.45 -6.59 -14.04
C LYS A 331 6.62 -5.09 -13.81
N GLN A 332 7.51 -4.44 -14.55
CA GLN A 332 7.72 -3.00 -14.46
C GLN A 332 6.47 -2.19 -14.83
N ILE A 333 5.69 -2.65 -15.83
CA ILE A 333 4.40 -2.06 -16.21
C ILE A 333 3.42 -2.11 -15.04
N ARG A 334 3.32 -3.25 -14.33
CA ARG A 334 2.47 -3.35 -13.13
C ARG A 334 2.94 -2.39 -12.04
N ASP A 335 4.23 -2.35 -11.75
CA ASP A 335 4.81 -1.46 -10.75
C ASP A 335 4.56 0.02 -11.11
N TYR A 336 4.69 0.38 -12.39
CA TYR A 336 4.38 1.71 -12.90
C TYR A 336 2.88 2.05 -12.80
N ASN A 337 1.99 1.13 -13.17
CA ASN A 337 0.55 1.34 -13.11
C ASN A 337 0.04 1.52 -11.66
N LEU A 338 0.81 1.12 -10.66
CA LEU A 338 0.51 1.38 -9.24
C LEU A 338 0.86 2.82 -8.81
N ILE A 339 1.86 3.43 -9.45
CA ILE A 339 2.35 4.79 -9.10
C ILE A 339 1.79 5.87 -10.03
N ALA A 340 1.24 5.50 -11.18
CA ALA A 340 0.71 6.42 -12.16
C ALA A 340 -0.58 7.09 -11.65
N PRO A 341 -0.73 8.42 -11.81
CA PRO A 341 -1.83 9.18 -11.22
C PRO A 341 -3.16 9.02 -11.96
N SER A 342 -3.15 8.61 -13.23
CA SER A 342 -4.37 8.49 -14.05
C SER A 342 -4.33 7.28 -14.97
N LEU A 343 -5.50 6.71 -15.25
CA LEU A 343 -5.65 5.54 -16.13
C LEU A 343 -5.14 5.78 -17.55
N ASN A 344 -5.18 7.03 -18.03
CA ASN A 344 -4.69 7.40 -19.37
C ASN A 344 -3.16 7.27 -19.49
N CYS A 345 -2.45 7.33 -18.37
CA CYS A 345 -1.01 7.12 -18.33
C CYS A 345 -0.63 5.64 -18.24
N HIS A 346 -1.58 4.73 -17.94
CA HIS A 346 -1.28 3.33 -17.70
C HIS A 346 -0.87 2.59 -18.99
N PHE A 347 0.03 1.62 -18.85
CA PHE A 347 0.39 0.71 -19.93
C PHE A 347 -0.39 -0.60 -19.83
N PHE A 348 -0.69 -1.18 -20.99
CA PHE A 348 -1.20 -2.55 -21.07
C PHE A 348 -0.06 -3.56 -21.05
N ASN A 349 -0.32 -4.74 -20.49
CA ASN A 349 0.65 -5.83 -20.55
C ASN A 349 0.88 -6.26 -22.00
N LEU A 350 2.15 -6.52 -22.31
CA LEU A 350 2.59 -7.02 -23.60
C LEU A 350 2.37 -8.53 -23.67
N SER A 351 1.90 -9.01 -24.82
CA SER A 351 1.79 -10.45 -25.09
C SER A 351 2.87 -10.88 -26.08
N PRO A 352 3.62 -11.99 -25.83
CA PRO A 352 4.68 -12.44 -26.73
C PRO A 352 4.20 -12.70 -28.15
N LYS A 353 3.02 -13.35 -28.28
CA LYS A 353 2.44 -13.71 -29.57
C LYS A 353 2.08 -12.48 -30.42
N THR A 354 1.46 -11.47 -29.82
CA THR A 354 1.06 -10.25 -30.55
C THR A 354 2.28 -9.45 -30.97
N GLU A 355 3.26 -9.27 -30.09
CA GLU A 355 4.48 -8.51 -30.41
C GLU A 355 5.29 -9.20 -31.51
N LEU A 356 5.38 -10.53 -31.48
CA LEU A 356 6.02 -11.31 -32.53
C LEU A 356 5.29 -11.17 -33.88
N ASN A 357 3.96 -11.34 -33.89
CA ASN A 357 3.17 -11.22 -35.11
C ASN A 357 3.25 -9.81 -35.71
N ASN A 358 3.22 -8.78 -34.86
CA ASN A 358 3.37 -7.40 -35.28
C ASN A 358 4.76 -7.14 -35.88
N ALA A 359 5.83 -7.61 -35.22
CA ALA A 359 7.19 -7.46 -35.72
C ALA A 359 7.39 -8.18 -37.06
N ILE A 360 6.85 -9.39 -37.21
CA ILE A 360 6.87 -10.13 -38.48
C ILE A 360 6.11 -9.35 -39.55
N ALA A 361 4.88 -8.91 -39.26
CA ALA A 361 4.05 -8.16 -40.20
C ALA A 361 4.75 -6.90 -40.67
N GLU A 362 5.34 -6.11 -39.76
CA GLU A 362 6.07 -4.88 -40.10
C GLU A 362 7.29 -5.14 -40.99
N VAL A 363 8.14 -6.10 -40.63
CA VAL A 363 9.33 -6.44 -41.43
C VAL A 363 8.91 -6.98 -42.81
N THR A 364 7.81 -7.72 -42.90
CA THR A 364 7.28 -8.17 -44.21
C THR A 364 6.61 -7.06 -45.02
N ALA A 365 6.00 -6.07 -44.35
CA ALA A 365 5.25 -4.97 -44.97
C ALA A 365 6.16 -3.87 -45.53
N ASP A 366 7.32 -3.63 -44.90
CA ASP A 366 8.36 -2.73 -45.42
C ASP A 366 8.88 -3.15 -46.82
N GLY A 367 8.48 -4.32 -47.31
CA GLY A 367 8.87 -4.85 -48.62
C GLY A 367 10.30 -5.36 -48.62
N ARG A 368 10.61 -6.28 -49.54
CA ARG A 368 11.98 -6.76 -49.80
C ARG A 368 12.85 -5.72 -50.51
N ASP A 369 12.47 -4.45 -50.44
CA ASP A 369 13.31 -3.39 -50.93
C ASP A 369 14.49 -3.28 -49.97
N LYS A 370 15.70 -3.48 -50.50
CA LYS A 370 16.97 -3.49 -49.76
C LYS A 370 17.25 -2.19 -48.96
N GLY A 371 16.33 -1.21 -49.00
CA GLY A 371 16.34 0.03 -48.24
C GLY A 371 15.50 0.02 -46.95
N SER A 372 14.84 -1.09 -46.57
CA SER A 372 14.24 -1.16 -45.23
C SER A 372 15.34 -1.16 -44.17
N ARG A 373 15.22 -0.23 -43.21
CA ARG A 373 16.19 0.04 -42.14
C ARG A 373 16.64 -1.23 -41.40
N TRP A 374 15.73 -2.19 -41.22
CA TRP A 374 16.01 -3.44 -40.50
C TRP A 374 16.89 -4.39 -41.31
N PHE A 375 16.62 -4.52 -42.62
CA PHE A 375 17.41 -5.33 -43.53
C PHE A 375 18.80 -4.73 -43.78
N GLU A 376 18.92 -3.41 -43.95
CA GLU A 376 20.23 -2.75 -44.08
C GLU A 376 21.11 -2.98 -42.84
N ARG A 377 20.53 -2.81 -41.65
CA ARG A 377 21.25 -3.02 -40.38
C ARG A 377 21.65 -4.48 -40.21
N ALA A 378 20.76 -5.42 -40.52
CA ALA A 378 21.06 -6.85 -40.48
C ALA A 378 22.12 -7.25 -41.51
N TYR A 379 22.03 -6.76 -42.74
CA TYR A 379 22.99 -7.00 -43.81
C TYR A 379 24.38 -6.45 -43.45
N SER A 380 24.45 -5.21 -42.94
CA SER A 380 25.70 -4.64 -42.45
C SER A 380 26.32 -5.52 -41.37
N SER A 381 25.53 -5.95 -40.37
CA SER A 381 26.02 -6.84 -39.30
C SER A 381 26.50 -8.22 -39.79
N LEU A 382 25.87 -8.77 -40.82
CA LEU A 382 26.25 -10.06 -41.39
C LEU A 382 27.48 -9.92 -42.29
N SER A 383 27.58 -8.80 -43.01
CA SER A 383 28.74 -8.47 -43.84
C SER A 383 30.01 -8.23 -43.02
N THR A 384 29.91 -7.56 -41.86
CA THR A 384 31.05 -7.41 -40.93
C THR A 384 31.50 -8.75 -40.39
N LEU A 385 30.56 -9.58 -39.93
CA LEU A 385 30.85 -10.93 -39.42
C LEU A 385 31.47 -11.80 -40.52
N LYS A 386 31.00 -11.67 -41.77
CA LYS A 386 31.63 -12.31 -42.93
C LYS A 386 33.08 -11.86 -43.11
N SER A 387 33.36 -10.55 -43.04
CA SER A 387 34.72 -10.02 -43.18
C SER A 387 35.66 -10.47 -42.05
N GLU A 388 35.14 -10.57 -40.81
CA GLU A 388 35.87 -11.07 -39.64
C GLU A 388 36.26 -12.54 -39.83
N MET A 389 35.30 -13.40 -40.22
CA MET A 389 35.58 -14.81 -40.49
C MET A 389 36.61 -15.02 -41.60
N HIS A 390 36.58 -14.20 -42.66
CA HIS A 390 37.58 -14.27 -43.74
C HIS A 390 38.96 -13.85 -43.23
N SER A 391 39.06 -12.77 -42.44
CA SER A 391 40.31 -12.31 -41.85
C SER A 391 40.93 -13.33 -40.88
N GLU A 392 40.11 -13.98 -40.05
CA GLU A 392 40.56 -15.04 -39.14
C GLU A 392 41.09 -16.25 -39.93
N ASN A 393 40.37 -16.69 -40.96
CA ASN A 393 40.79 -17.80 -41.82
C ASN A 393 42.09 -17.48 -42.56
N GLU A 394 42.27 -16.26 -43.08
CA GLU A 394 43.51 -15.80 -43.72
C GLU A 394 44.68 -15.72 -42.72
N SER A 395 44.43 -15.26 -41.49
CA SER A 395 45.42 -15.23 -40.41
C SER A 395 45.89 -16.63 -40.04
N LEU A 396 44.96 -17.57 -39.85
CA LEU A 396 45.27 -18.98 -39.59
C LEU A 396 46.05 -19.59 -40.75
N LEU A 397 45.63 -19.37 -42.00
CA LEU A 397 46.31 -19.88 -43.18
C LEU A 397 47.73 -19.30 -43.32
N SER A 398 47.93 -18.01 -43.01
CA SER A 398 49.26 -17.38 -42.95
C SER A 398 50.15 -18.00 -41.86
N GLN A 399 49.60 -18.30 -40.67
CA GLN A 399 50.31 -18.99 -39.60
C GLN A 399 50.70 -20.42 -40.01
N PHE A 400 49.79 -21.16 -40.65
CA PHE A 400 50.07 -22.51 -41.17
C PHE A 400 51.15 -22.50 -42.24
N ILE A 401 51.11 -21.56 -43.20
CA ILE A 401 52.14 -21.44 -44.24
C ILE A 401 53.50 -21.07 -43.62
N LYS A 402 53.55 -20.14 -42.66
CA LYS A 402 54.79 -19.81 -41.93
C LYS A 402 55.35 -21.02 -41.18
N GLY A 403 54.49 -21.82 -40.55
CA GLY A 403 54.88 -23.08 -39.91
C GLY A 403 55.45 -24.10 -40.89
N PHE A 404 54.82 -24.28 -42.05
CA PHE A 404 55.31 -25.16 -43.10
C PHE A 404 56.66 -24.71 -43.70
N ILE A 405 56.84 -23.40 -43.90
CA ILE A 405 58.11 -22.84 -44.36
C ILE A 405 59.21 -23.05 -43.30
N ALA A 406 58.89 -22.85 -42.02
CA ALA A 406 59.83 -23.10 -40.92
C ALA A 406 60.24 -24.58 -40.83
N LEU A 407 59.30 -25.52 -41.04
CA LEU A 407 59.58 -26.96 -41.06
C LEU A 407 60.39 -27.41 -42.29
N LYS A 408 60.28 -26.71 -43.43
CA LYS A 408 61.05 -27.01 -44.65
C LYS A 408 62.49 -26.48 -44.58
N ASN A 409 62.75 -25.49 -43.73
CA ASN A 409 64.06 -24.87 -43.53
C ASN A 409 64.86 -25.48 -42.36
N LEU A 410 64.29 -26.48 -41.68
CA LEU A 410 64.95 -27.40 -40.76
C LEU A 410 65.38 -28.65 -41.53
#